data_AF-A0A3D3G772-F1
#
_entry.id   AF-A0A3D3G772-F1
#
_cell.length_a   1.000
_cell.length_b   1.000
_cell.length_c   1.000
_cell.angle_alpha   90.00
_cell.angle_beta   90.00
_cell.angle_gamma   90.00
#
_symmetry.space_group_name_H-M   'P 1'
#
loop_
_entity.id
_entity.type
_entity.pdbx_description
1 polymer ?
#
loop_
_entity_poly.entity_id
_entity_poly.type
_entity_poly.pdbx_seq_one_letter_code
_entity_poly.pdbx_strand_id
1 'polypeptide(L)'
;MIKIGRKIKQARKLKRITQEDLAQTIGVSDKSISAYESERVDPPLSVLERIAKSTDQPVGYFLDESEDSSILAKIRSVEAQLKEIKQLLKKLK
;
A
#
# COMPACT_ATOMS: atom_id res chain seq x y z
N MET A 1 0.69 12.92 2.58
CA MET A 1 -0.47 12.74 1.69
C MET A 1 -0.72 11.25 1.62
N ILE A 2 -1.89 10.82 2.11
CA ILE A 2 -2.33 9.42 2.15
C ILE A 2 -2.24 8.82 0.74
N LYS A 3 -1.58 7.66 0.62
CA LYS A 3 -1.43 6.95 -0.66
C LYS A 3 -2.48 5.84 -0.77
N ILE A 4 -3.73 6.25 -0.96
CA ILE A 4 -4.90 5.38 -0.98
C ILE A 4 -4.76 4.35 -2.13
N GLY A 5 -4.28 4.79 -3.29
CA GLY A 5 -4.08 3.93 -4.45
C GLY A 5 -3.15 2.75 -4.20
N ARG A 6 -2.04 2.98 -3.49
CA ARG A 6 -1.12 1.90 -3.10
C ARG A 6 -1.79 0.86 -2.20
N LYS A 7 -2.59 1.30 -1.24
CA LYS A 7 -3.31 0.41 -0.32
C LYS A 7 -4.39 -0.40 -1.02
N ILE A 8 -5.11 0.20 -1.98
CA ILE A 8 -6.05 -0.52 -2.85
C ILE A 8 -5.33 -1.64 -3.59
N LYS A 9 -4.18 -1.33 -4.22
CA LYS A 9 -3.37 -2.32 -4.93
C LYS A 9 -2.87 -3.45 -4.02
N GLN A 10 -2.46 -3.11 -2.80
CA GLN A 10 -2.01 -4.08 -1.81
C GLN A 10 -3.14 -5.01 -1.38
N ALA A 11 -4.29 -4.46 -0.97
CA ALA A 11 -5.47 -5.23 -0.57
C ALA A 11 -5.93 -6.18 -1.70
N ARG A 12 -5.99 -5.67 -2.93
CA ARG A 12 -6.32 -6.46 -4.12
C ARG A 12 -5.35 -7.63 -4.34
N LYS A 13 -4.05 -7.37 -4.24
CA LYS A 13 -3.00 -8.40 -4.39
C LYS A 13 -3.04 -9.44 -3.26
N LEU A 14 -3.34 -9.04 -2.03
CA LEU A 14 -3.53 -9.97 -0.91
C LEU A 14 -4.72 -10.91 -1.16
N LYS A 15 -5.77 -10.42 -1.83
CA LYS A 15 -6.88 -11.22 -2.33
C LYS A 15 -6.59 -12.04 -3.58
N ARG A 16 -5.42 -11.84 -4.21
CA ARG A 16 -4.99 -12.53 -5.44
C ARG A 16 -5.95 -12.37 -6.63
N ILE A 17 -6.59 -11.21 -6.73
CA ILE A 17 -7.49 -10.87 -7.83
C ILE A 17 -6.85 -9.83 -8.77
N THR A 18 -7.28 -9.80 -10.02
CA THR A 18 -6.81 -8.82 -11.03
C THR A 18 -7.54 -7.48 -10.88
N GLN A 19 -7.05 -6.44 -11.57
CA GLN A 19 -7.74 -5.13 -11.59
C GLN A 19 -9.12 -5.24 -12.24
N GLU A 20 -9.26 -6.09 -13.26
CA GLU A 20 -10.52 -6.39 -13.94
C GLU A 20 -11.52 -7.08 -12.99
N ASP A 21 -11.08 -8.10 -12.26
CA ASP A 21 -11.92 -8.80 -11.27
C ASP A 21 -12.46 -7.84 -10.20
N LEU A 22 -11.59 -6.95 -9.68
CA LEU A 22 -12.01 -5.95 -8.70
C LEU A 22 -13.00 -4.96 -9.33
N ALA A 23 -12.73 -4.49 -10.55
CA ALA A 23 -13.59 -3.55 -11.26
C ALA A 23 -14.99 -4.13 -11.48
N GLN A 24 -15.06 -5.38 -11.95
CA GLN A 24 -16.30 -6.13 -12.16
C GLN A 24 -17.06 -6.28 -10.85
N THR A 25 -16.37 -6.65 -9.76
CA THR A 25 -16.98 -6.87 -8.44
C THR A 25 -17.62 -5.59 -7.88
N ILE A 26 -16.98 -4.43 -8.08
CA ILE A 26 -17.47 -3.16 -7.51
C ILE A 26 -18.24 -2.29 -8.51
N GLY A 27 -18.50 -2.80 -9.73
CA GLY A 27 -19.28 -2.12 -10.77
C GLY A 27 -18.62 -0.85 -11.32
N VAL A 28 -17.31 -0.89 -11.61
CA VAL A 28 -16.58 0.22 -12.27
C VAL A 28 -15.74 -0.31 -13.44
N SER A 29 -15.10 0.59 -14.20
CA SER A 29 -14.16 0.18 -15.25
C SER A 29 -12.81 -0.26 -14.69
N ASP A 30 -12.15 -1.18 -15.37
CA ASP A 30 -10.74 -1.55 -15.15
C ASP A 30 -9.80 -0.33 -15.17
N LYS A 31 -10.06 0.62 -16.08
CA LYS A 31 -9.36 1.91 -16.16
C LYS A 31 -9.51 2.74 -14.90
N SER A 32 -10.69 2.73 -14.27
CA SER A 32 -10.93 3.40 -12.98
C SER A 32 -10.05 2.79 -11.89
N ILE A 33 -10.02 1.45 -11.77
CA ILE A 33 -9.15 0.77 -10.80
C ILE A 33 -7.68 1.11 -11.07
N SER A 34 -7.24 1.07 -12.34
CA SER A 34 -5.88 1.43 -12.72
C SER A 34 -5.55 2.89 -12.35
N ALA A 35 -6.46 3.83 -12.57
CA ALA A 35 -6.29 5.23 -12.19
C ALA A 35 -6.21 5.42 -10.67
N TYR A 36 -7.05 4.71 -9.90
CA TYR A 36 -6.99 4.72 -8.43
C TYR A 36 -5.66 4.15 -7.94
N GLU A 37 -5.26 2.95 -8.39
CA GLU A 37 -4.03 2.29 -7.94
C GLU A 37 -2.73 3.01 -8.33
N SER A 38 -2.81 3.90 -9.32
CA SER A 38 -1.68 4.73 -9.77
C SER A 38 -1.66 6.13 -9.15
N GLU A 39 -2.56 6.42 -8.20
CA GLU A 39 -2.70 7.74 -7.55
C GLU A 39 -3.01 8.87 -8.55
N ARG A 40 -3.53 8.55 -9.74
CA ARG A 40 -3.91 9.57 -10.74
C ARG A 40 -5.26 10.21 -10.41
N VAL A 41 -6.13 9.45 -9.76
CA VAL A 41 -7.48 9.87 -9.39
C VAL A 41 -7.76 9.31 -8.00
N ASP A 42 -8.34 10.12 -7.13
CA ASP A 42 -8.82 9.65 -5.84
C ASP A 42 -10.19 8.96 -6.01
N PRO A 43 -10.37 7.74 -5.47
CA PRO A 43 -11.67 7.11 -5.48
C PRO A 43 -12.65 7.87 -4.56
N PRO A 44 -13.90 8.10 -4.99
CA PRO A 44 -14.90 8.66 -4.08
C PRO A 44 -15.16 7.68 -2.92
N LEU A 45 -15.62 8.19 -1.78
CA LEU A 45 -15.84 7.39 -0.56
C LEU A 45 -16.74 6.17 -0.83
N SER A 46 -17.78 6.33 -1.63
CA SER A 46 -18.68 5.22 -2.01
C SER A 46 -17.98 4.09 -2.77
N VAL A 47 -17.00 4.41 -3.62
CA VAL A 47 -16.17 3.41 -4.31
C VAL A 47 -15.20 2.78 -3.32
N LEU A 48 -14.60 3.58 -2.44
CA LEU A 48 -13.67 3.08 -1.42
C LEU A 48 -14.35 2.09 -0.46
N GLU A 49 -15.61 2.33 -0.07
CA GLU A 49 -16.42 1.39 0.72
C GLU A 49 -16.67 0.07 -0.02
N ARG A 50 -16.92 0.12 -1.33
CA ARG A 50 -17.08 -1.11 -2.13
C ARG A 50 -15.77 -1.88 -2.28
N ILE A 51 -14.65 -1.18 -2.45
CA ILE A 51 -13.31 -1.79 -2.48
C ILE A 51 -13.02 -2.46 -1.13
N ALA A 52 -13.31 -1.79 -0.03
CA ALA A 52 -13.14 -2.33 1.32
C ALA A 52 -13.90 -3.64 1.50
N LYS A 53 -15.18 -3.66 1.12
CA LYS A 53 -16.01 -4.88 1.13
C LYS A 53 -15.46 -5.97 0.21
N SER A 54 -15.08 -5.63 -1.02
CA SER A 54 -14.55 -6.61 -1.99
C SER A 54 -13.20 -7.19 -1.59
N THR A 55 -12.40 -6.46 -0.82
CA THR A 55 -11.05 -6.87 -0.40
C THR A 55 -10.98 -7.42 1.02
N ASP A 56 -12.13 -7.51 1.71
CA ASP A 56 -12.25 -7.87 3.13
C ASP A 56 -11.31 -7.04 4.02
N GLN A 57 -11.26 -5.73 3.77
CA GLN A 57 -10.52 -4.77 4.58
C GLN A 57 -11.48 -3.76 5.20
N PRO A 58 -11.22 -3.26 6.42
CA PRO A 58 -11.96 -2.12 6.95
C PRO A 58 -11.64 -0.87 6.13
N VAL A 59 -12.60 0.05 5.95
CA VAL A 59 -12.36 1.30 5.20
C VAL A 59 -11.19 2.10 5.78
N GLY A 60 -11.04 2.08 7.11
CA GLY A 60 -9.92 2.71 7.82
C GLY A 60 -8.55 2.22 7.39
N TYR A 61 -8.43 0.98 6.88
CA TYR A 61 -7.17 0.46 6.33
C TYR A 61 -6.62 1.38 5.24
N PHE A 62 -7.48 1.89 4.34
CA PHE A 62 -7.06 2.73 3.22
C PHE A 62 -6.74 4.18 3.62
N LEU A 63 -7.23 4.62 4.78
CA LEU A 63 -7.03 5.97 5.32
C LEU A 63 -5.90 6.04 6.34
N ASP A 64 -5.41 4.89 6.80
CA ASP A 64 -4.37 4.82 7.83
C ASP A 64 -3.00 5.26 7.28
N GLU A 65 -2.34 6.22 7.93
CA GLU A 65 -0.98 6.67 7.59
C GLU A 65 0.12 5.90 8.35
N SER A 66 -0.25 5.00 9.26
CA SER A 66 0.68 4.36 10.20
C SER A 66 1.69 3.39 9.55
N GLU A 67 1.31 2.72 8.45
CA GLU A 67 2.19 1.75 7.76
C GLU A 67 3.48 2.41 7.22
N ASP A 68 3.39 3.64 6.70
CA ASP A 68 4.55 4.39 6.22
C ASP A 68 5.51 4.68 7.39
N SER A 69 4.98 5.00 8.57
CA SER A 69 5.77 5.23 9.78
C SER A 69 6.53 3.98 10.25
N SER A 70 5.87 2.81 10.19
CA SER A 70 6.47 1.52 10.57
C SER A 70 7.61 1.09 9.62
N ILE A 71 7.41 1.24 8.31
CA ILE A 71 8.45 0.92 7.32
C ILE A 71 9.65 1.85 7.46
N LEU A 72 9.43 3.15 7.64
CA LEU A 72 10.51 4.11 7.86
C LEU A 72 11.30 3.81 9.14
N ALA A 73 10.63 3.36 10.21
CA ALA A 73 11.32 2.94 11.43
C ALA A 73 12.22 1.72 11.19
N LYS A 74 11.76 0.73 10.42
CA LYS A 74 12.56 -0.44 10.05
C LYS A 74 13.76 -0.06 9.19
N ILE A 75 13.60 0.83 8.21
CA ILE A 75 14.70 1.32 7.36
C ILE A 75 15.79 1.97 8.22
N ARG A 76 15.42 2.87 9.14
CA ARG A 76 16.38 3.52 10.05
C ARG A 76 17.14 2.50 10.91
N SER A 77 16.45 1.45 11.38
CA SER A 77 17.09 0.38 12.16
C SER A 77 18.12 -0.38 11.32
N VAL A 78 17.79 -0.73 10.07
CA VAL A 78 18.72 -1.41 9.14
C VAL A 78 19.92 -0.52 8.80
N GLU A 79 19.70 0.77 8.55
CA GLU A 79 20.79 1.73 8.29
C GLU A 79 21.78 1.83 9.46
N ALA A 80 21.26 1.85 10.69
CA ALA A 80 22.09 1.87 11.90
C ALA A 80 22.95 0.59 12.02
N GLN A 81 22.35 -0.58 11.81
CA GLN A 81 23.06 -1.87 11.82
C GLN A 81 24.14 -1.93 10.74
N LEU A 82 23.86 -1.46 9.52
CA LEU A 82 24.85 -1.41 8.44
C LEU A 82 26.03 -0.49 8.76
N LYS A 83 25.79 0.64 9.45
CA LYS A 83 26.85 1.56 9.89
C LYS A 83 27.76 0.89 10.91
N GLU A 84 27.19 0.17 11.86
CA GLU A 84 27.94 -0.57 12.89
C GLU A 84 28.82 -1.67 12.26
N ILE A 85 28.25 -2.48 11.37
CA ILE A 85 28.99 -3.50 10.63
C ILE A 85 30.17 -2.88 9.86
N LYS A 86 29.96 -1.75 9.17
CA LYS A 86 31.04 -1.04 8.46
C LYS A 86 32.16 -0.57 9.40
N GLN A 87 31.83 -0.13 10.60
CA GLN A 87 32.84 0.28 11.59
C GLN A 87 33.64 -0.92 12.12
N LEU A 88 32.97 -2.05 12.38
CA LEU A 88 33.64 -3.28 12.80
C LEU A 88 34.59 -3.81 11.73
N LEU A 89 34.17 -3.80 10.46
CA LEU A 89 35.01 -4.20 9.33
C LEU A 89 36.25 -3.30 9.16
N LYS A 90 36.14 -2.00 9.47
CA LYS A 90 37.29 -1.08 9.46
C LYS A 90 38.30 -1.37 10.56
N LYS A 91 37.86 -1.91 11.69
CA LYS A 91 38.73 -2.26 12.83
C LYS A 91 39.44 -3.62 12.66
N LEU A 92 39.01 -4.41 11.68
CA LEU A 92 39.62 -5.70 11.33
C LEU A 92 40.73 -5.57 10.27
N LYS A 93 40.91 -4.39 9.68
CA LYS A 93 42.08 -4.02 8.87
C LYS A 93 43.10 -3.29 9.72
#